data_AF-A0A0F5YGQ0-F1
#
_entry.id   AF-A0A0F5YGQ0-F1
#
_cell.length_a   1.000
_cell.length_b   1.000
_cell.length_c   1.000
_cell.angle_alpha   90.00
_cell.angle_beta   90.00
_cell.angle_gamma   90.00
#
_symmetry.space_group_name_H-M   'P 1'
#
loop_
_entity.id
_entity.type
_entity.pdbx_description
1 polymer ?
#
loop_
_entity_poly.entity_id
_entity_poly.type
_entity_poly.pdbx_seq_one_letter_code
_entity_poly.pdbx_strand_id
1 'polypeptide(L)'
;MNQNLLKRAINPDQVFEKLLQIALNQGANANHLAFLDRGIENSPYRDEIDRYSTYLKQKSMMFRPYPKLGQIPDIDPDALDFLHEDIKEACVCIGRWNQGQLQTLWAGKNHLEKAQFWSSTKIIPALNVLSQVNSKFPGSAVENWRIQNPEDELQSASFEAIVEDIVSYEKQIDSSNALSAMLKRFETREKLEKWLQTITGNYDLEFRGNYGEDPWIMNPELVDSQNKEVLLRAVSDEATGENLVSAYDLTRIISMIGWHYHLESDAQFPHVNWKSLQPIIKGLGKDTARFVDVALEMLGLENKIRFPVILSKLGHGPSSKRQTIETTYMALVQFVDPLPKLTGNSAKLRSVAMTLRGVIPIQDMENFDDESIRLDARMAAEVTEILRRVITEELDEVA
;
A
#
# COMPACT_ATOMS: atom_id res chain seq x y z
N MET A 1 -3.28 -32.42 -4.67
CA MET A 1 -3.36 -31.03 -4.17
C MET A 1 -3.68 -31.06 -2.69
N ASN A 2 -2.99 -30.28 -1.85
CA ASN A 2 -3.29 -30.31 -0.42
C ASN A 2 -4.48 -29.37 -0.11
N GLN A 3 -5.71 -29.79 -0.43
CA GLN A 3 -6.93 -29.17 0.16
C GLN A 3 -6.81 -29.07 1.69
N ASN A 4 -5.97 -29.91 2.30
CA ASN A 4 -5.60 -29.83 3.70
C ASN A 4 -4.89 -28.53 4.10
N LEU A 5 -4.18 -27.81 3.22
CA LEU A 5 -3.51 -26.54 3.60
C LEU A 5 -4.52 -25.39 3.69
N LEU A 6 -5.39 -25.21 2.70
CA LEU A 6 -6.53 -24.28 2.78
C LEU A 6 -7.43 -24.62 3.98
N LYS A 7 -7.67 -25.91 4.25
CA LYS A 7 -8.43 -26.35 5.44
C LYS A 7 -7.69 -26.15 6.76
N ARG A 8 -6.36 -26.28 6.80
CA ARG A 8 -5.53 -26.02 8.00
C ARG A 8 -5.43 -24.53 8.29
N ALA A 9 -5.42 -23.68 7.27
CA ALA A 9 -5.43 -22.24 7.41
C ALA A 9 -6.75 -21.68 7.98
N ILE A 10 -7.79 -22.51 8.13
CA ILE A 10 -9.06 -22.12 8.80
C ILE A 10 -8.86 -21.80 10.28
N ASN A 11 -7.79 -22.30 10.91
CA ASN A 11 -7.49 -22.00 12.31
C ASN A 11 -6.44 -20.86 12.39
N PRO A 12 -6.86 -19.60 12.65
CA PRO A 12 -5.95 -18.45 12.62
C PRO A 12 -4.88 -18.55 13.72
N ASP A 13 -5.20 -19.12 14.87
CA ASP A 13 -4.25 -19.31 15.97
C ASP A 13 -3.12 -20.27 15.58
N GLN A 14 -3.44 -21.38 14.91
CA GLN A 14 -2.41 -22.30 14.42
C GLN A 14 -1.52 -21.67 13.34
N VAL A 15 -2.08 -20.82 12.48
CA VAL A 15 -1.30 -20.06 11.49
C VAL A 15 -0.37 -19.09 12.19
N PHE A 16 -0.88 -18.33 13.16
CA PHE A 16 -0.12 -17.40 13.97
C PHE A 16 1.04 -18.08 14.71
N GLU A 17 0.77 -19.15 15.47
CA GLU A 17 1.80 -19.88 16.22
C GLU A 17 2.90 -20.43 15.32
N LYS A 18 2.53 -20.93 14.13
CA LYS A 18 3.51 -21.39 13.14
C LYS A 18 4.38 -20.24 12.64
N LEU A 19 3.79 -19.08 12.32
CA LEU A 19 4.52 -17.92 11.83
C LEU A 19 5.42 -17.31 12.91
N LEU A 20 4.95 -17.30 14.17
CA LEU A 20 5.74 -16.90 15.32
C LEU A 20 6.98 -17.80 15.48
N GLN A 21 6.79 -19.12 15.41
CA GLN A 21 7.92 -20.06 15.48
C GLN A 21 8.90 -19.89 14.32
N ILE A 22 8.42 -19.58 13.11
CA ILE A 22 9.28 -19.27 11.96
C ILE A 22 10.13 -18.03 12.26
N ALA A 23 9.52 -16.96 12.77
CA ALA A 23 10.24 -15.72 13.08
C ALA A 23 11.32 -15.94 14.15
N LEU A 24 10.99 -16.66 15.23
CA LEU A 24 11.94 -17.02 16.29
C LEU A 24 13.10 -17.87 15.76
N ASN A 25 12.82 -18.85 14.90
CA ASN A 25 13.86 -19.71 14.31
C ASN A 25 14.81 -18.95 13.36
N GLN A 26 14.36 -17.83 12.80
CA GLN A 26 15.18 -16.95 11.96
C GLN A 26 15.99 -15.93 12.77
N GLY A 27 15.83 -15.89 14.10
CA GLY A 27 16.52 -14.93 14.96
C GLY A 27 15.97 -13.50 14.81
N ALA A 28 14.69 -13.35 14.48
CA ALA A 28 14.04 -12.05 14.37
C ALA A 28 14.12 -11.28 15.70
N ASN A 29 14.14 -9.95 15.60
CA ASN A 29 14.16 -8.99 16.72
C ASN A 29 13.59 -7.65 16.25
N ALA A 30 13.49 -6.65 17.14
CA ALA A 30 12.90 -5.34 16.81
C ALA A 30 13.61 -4.58 15.67
N ASN A 31 14.87 -4.91 15.36
CA ASN A 31 15.62 -4.28 14.26
C ASN A 31 15.61 -5.09 12.96
N HIS A 32 15.19 -6.35 13.00
CA HIS A 32 15.13 -7.21 11.83
C HIS A 32 14.05 -8.27 12.00
N LEU A 33 12.91 -8.05 11.34
CA LEU A 33 11.72 -8.88 11.42
C LEU A 33 11.63 -9.86 10.26
N ALA A 34 11.11 -11.06 10.53
CA ALA A 34 11.16 -12.18 9.59
C ALA A 34 10.32 -11.96 8.32
N PHE A 35 9.20 -11.24 8.42
CA PHE A 35 8.26 -11.07 7.30
C PHE A 35 8.24 -9.64 6.78
N LEU A 36 8.31 -8.66 7.69
CA LEU A 36 8.38 -7.24 7.34
C LEU A 36 9.70 -6.86 6.67
N ASP A 37 10.83 -7.43 7.10
CA ASP A 37 12.16 -7.19 6.51
C ASP A 37 12.61 -8.31 5.59
N ARG A 38 11.68 -9.17 5.14
CA ARG A 38 11.98 -10.29 4.23
C ARG A 38 12.57 -9.81 2.89
N GLY A 39 12.24 -8.60 2.46
CA GLY A 39 12.82 -7.97 1.27
C GLY A 39 12.30 -8.54 -0.05
N ILE A 40 12.38 -7.74 -1.12
CA ILE A 40 11.90 -8.14 -2.44
C ILE A 40 12.80 -9.22 -3.08
N GLU A 41 14.06 -9.28 -2.71
CA GLU A 41 15.04 -10.27 -3.16
C GLU A 41 14.64 -11.70 -2.80
N ASN A 42 13.83 -11.88 -1.75
CA ASN A 42 13.33 -13.19 -1.31
C ASN A 42 11.90 -13.49 -1.80
N SER A 43 11.33 -12.63 -2.65
CA SER A 43 10.02 -12.85 -3.25
C SER A 43 10.10 -13.75 -4.48
N PRO A 44 9.26 -14.79 -4.61
CA PRO A 44 9.18 -15.58 -5.83
C PRO A 44 8.60 -14.79 -7.03
N TYR A 45 8.06 -13.59 -6.79
CA TYR A 45 7.42 -12.76 -7.80
C TYR A 45 8.24 -11.53 -8.21
N ARG A 46 9.49 -11.41 -7.73
CA ARG A 46 10.38 -10.29 -8.05
C ARG A 46 10.51 -10.05 -9.57
N ASP A 47 10.69 -11.12 -10.35
CA ASP A 47 10.87 -11.04 -11.80
C ASP A 47 9.56 -10.75 -12.57
N GLU A 48 8.45 -10.56 -11.85
CA GLU A 48 7.14 -10.20 -12.40
C GLU A 48 6.87 -8.69 -12.30
N ILE A 49 7.65 -7.92 -11.51
CA ILE A 49 7.38 -6.49 -11.22
C ILE A 49 7.25 -5.65 -12.49
N ASP A 50 8.16 -5.81 -13.45
CA ASP A 50 8.11 -5.07 -14.72
C ASP A 50 6.84 -5.35 -15.54
N ARG A 51 6.17 -6.48 -15.27
CA ARG A 51 4.93 -6.90 -15.92
C ARG A 51 3.68 -6.51 -15.14
N TYR A 52 3.78 -5.97 -13.93
CA TYR A 52 2.62 -5.60 -13.10
C TYR A 52 1.67 -4.64 -13.82
N SER A 53 2.19 -3.61 -14.49
CA SER A 53 1.37 -2.67 -15.28
C SER A 53 0.63 -3.33 -16.46
N THR A 54 1.10 -4.49 -16.92
CA THR A 54 0.41 -5.28 -17.95
C THR A 54 -0.64 -6.18 -17.31
N TYR A 55 -0.32 -6.83 -16.19
CA TYR A 55 -1.23 -7.73 -15.48
C TYR A 55 -2.44 -7.02 -14.88
N LEU A 56 -2.25 -5.79 -14.41
CA LEU A 56 -3.32 -4.95 -13.89
C LEU A 56 -4.42 -4.67 -14.94
N LYS A 57 -4.19 -4.89 -16.24
CA LYS A 57 -5.19 -4.71 -17.31
C LYS A 57 -6.16 -5.89 -17.49
N GLN A 58 -6.02 -7.00 -16.75
CA GLN A 58 -6.92 -8.16 -16.84
C GLN A 58 -8.31 -7.88 -16.21
N LYS A 59 -9.38 -8.61 -16.64
CA LYS A 59 -10.79 -8.44 -16.17
C LYS A 59 -11.43 -9.77 -15.71
N SER A 60 -12.35 -9.79 -14.72
CA SER A 60 -13.19 -10.96 -14.27
C SER A 60 -14.36 -10.63 -13.30
N MET A 61 -15.54 -11.30 -13.36
CA MET A 61 -16.95 -11.07 -12.85
C MET A 61 -17.36 -10.73 -11.37
N MET A 62 -18.33 -9.77 -11.24
CA MET A 62 -19.40 -9.43 -10.21
C MET A 62 -19.13 -8.61 -8.90
N PHE A 63 -19.81 -7.45 -8.64
CA PHE A 63 -20.22 -6.76 -7.35
C PHE A 63 -20.92 -5.34 -7.55
N ARG A 64 -20.68 -4.24 -6.79
CA ARG A 64 -21.26 -2.86 -6.97
C ARG A 64 -20.29 -1.88 -7.69
N PRO A 65 -20.70 -0.82 -8.42
CA PRO A 65 -19.75 0.09 -9.09
C PRO A 65 -18.70 0.73 -8.14
N TYR A 66 -17.46 0.92 -8.62
CA TYR A 66 -16.42 1.58 -7.83
C TYR A 66 -16.81 3.03 -7.46
N PRO A 67 -16.59 3.50 -6.21
CA PRO A 67 -17.10 4.80 -5.77
C PRO A 67 -16.39 5.96 -6.48
N LYS A 68 -17.12 7.06 -6.72
CA LYS A 68 -16.58 8.29 -7.31
C LYS A 68 -15.62 8.98 -6.34
N LEU A 69 -14.81 9.91 -6.85
CA LEU A 69 -14.02 10.80 -6.01
C LEU A 69 -14.92 11.54 -5.00
N GLY A 70 -14.41 11.72 -3.78
CA GLY A 70 -15.13 12.42 -2.71
C GLY A 70 -16.26 11.61 -2.07
N GLN A 71 -16.52 10.37 -2.50
CA GLN A 71 -17.56 9.51 -1.96
C GLN A 71 -16.95 8.37 -1.16
N ILE A 72 -17.30 8.31 0.13
CA ILE A 72 -17.07 7.13 0.96
C ILE A 72 -18.14 6.09 0.57
N PRO A 73 -17.75 4.86 0.17
CA PRO A 73 -18.70 3.80 -0.11
C PRO A 73 -19.46 3.35 1.14
N ASP A 74 -20.47 2.53 0.92
CA ASP A 74 -21.04 1.68 1.95
C ASP A 74 -19.99 0.63 2.36
N ILE A 75 -19.55 0.67 3.61
CA ILE A 75 -18.51 -0.21 4.17
C ILE A 75 -19.15 -0.99 5.31
N ASP A 76 -19.14 -2.31 5.22
CA ASP A 76 -19.60 -3.17 6.29
C ASP A 76 -18.62 -3.08 7.49
N PRO A 77 -19.05 -2.54 8.64
CA PRO A 77 -18.17 -2.31 9.79
C PRO A 77 -17.86 -3.57 10.60
N ASP A 78 -18.60 -4.66 10.39
CA ASP A 78 -18.53 -5.89 11.19
C ASP A 78 -17.90 -7.06 10.38
N ALA A 79 -17.82 -6.93 9.06
CA ALA A 79 -17.27 -7.95 8.16
C ALA A 79 -15.82 -8.36 8.46
N LEU A 80 -15.05 -7.56 9.22
CA LEU A 80 -13.68 -7.84 9.63
C LEU A 80 -13.52 -8.18 11.12
N ASP A 81 -14.61 -8.51 11.83
CA ASP A 81 -14.57 -8.88 13.26
C ASP A 81 -13.78 -10.15 13.57
N PHE A 82 -13.52 -10.97 12.55
CA PHE A 82 -12.64 -12.13 12.69
C PHE A 82 -11.16 -11.77 12.90
N LEU A 83 -10.76 -10.52 12.61
CA LEU A 83 -9.38 -10.08 12.80
C LEU A 83 -9.05 -9.96 14.28
N HIS A 84 -7.86 -10.43 14.67
CA HIS A 84 -7.40 -10.37 16.05
C HIS A 84 -7.48 -8.96 16.66
N GLU A 85 -7.64 -8.86 17.98
CA GLU A 85 -7.78 -7.58 18.69
C GLU A 85 -6.56 -6.66 18.59
N ASP A 86 -5.39 -7.22 18.28
CA ASP A 86 -4.17 -6.46 18.00
C ASP A 86 -4.29 -5.64 16.69
N ILE A 87 -5.14 -6.06 15.74
CA ILE A 87 -5.50 -5.24 14.57
C ILE A 87 -6.57 -4.25 14.99
N LYS A 88 -6.17 -2.99 15.17
CA LYS A 88 -7.04 -1.92 15.66
C LYS A 88 -7.86 -1.31 14.55
N GLU A 89 -7.24 -1.03 13.41
CA GLU A 89 -7.93 -0.50 12.23
C GLU A 89 -7.65 -1.39 11.02
N ALA A 90 -8.69 -1.70 10.25
CA ALA A 90 -8.57 -2.39 8.98
C ALA A 90 -9.63 -1.94 7.99
N CYS A 91 -9.29 -2.00 6.71
CA CYS A 91 -10.24 -1.85 5.62
C CYS A 91 -9.81 -2.77 4.47
N VAL A 92 -10.77 -3.45 3.86
CA VAL A 92 -10.57 -4.37 2.74
C VAL A 92 -11.56 -3.99 1.64
N CYS A 93 -11.05 -3.92 0.42
CA CYS A 93 -11.83 -3.67 -0.78
C CYS A 93 -11.57 -4.78 -1.81
N ILE A 94 -12.59 -5.58 -2.10
CA ILE A 94 -12.49 -6.69 -3.06
C ILE A 94 -12.96 -6.18 -4.42
N GLY A 95 -12.13 -6.34 -5.45
CA GLY A 95 -12.43 -5.93 -6.83
C GLY A 95 -12.82 -7.11 -7.71
N ARG A 96 -13.91 -6.95 -8.46
CA ARG A 96 -14.42 -7.87 -9.48
C ARG A 96 -14.99 -7.07 -10.66
N TRP A 97 -15.18 -7.64 -11.83
CA TRP A 97 -15.49 -6.97 -13.11
C TRP A 97 -16.73 -7.56 -13.76
N ASN A 98 -17.87 -6.89 -13.66
CA ASN A 98 -19.11 -7.33 -14.30
C ASN A 98 -19.36 -6.59 -15.61
N GLN A 99 -19.73 -7.33 -16.66
CA GLN A 99 -20.04 -6.74 -17.98
C GLN A 99 -18.98 -5.72 -18.45
N GLY A 100 -17.71 -5.94 -18.09
CA GLY A 100 -16.59 -5.06 -18.44
C GLY A 100 -16.31 -3.90 -17.48
N GLN A 101 -17.15 -3.65 -16.47
CA GLN A 101 -17.01 -2.61 -15.45
C GLN A 101 -16.47 -3.17 -14.13
N LEU A 102 -15.52 -2.47 -13.50
CA LEU A 102 -15.04 -2.80 -12.17
C LEU A 102 -16.11 -2.52 -11.12
N GLN A 103 -16.21 -3.45 -10.20
CA GLN A 103 -17.16 -3.50 -9.11
C GLN A 103 -16.47 -3.92 -7.80
N THR A 104 -16.93 -3.38 -6.68
CA THR A 104 -16.29 -3.55 -5.37
C THR A 104 -17.24 -3.89 -4.23
N LEU A 105 -16.67 -4.55 -3.23
CA LEU A 105 -17.23 -4.79 -1.90
C LEU A 105 -16.23 -4.23 -0.88
N TRP A 106 -16.73 -3.49 0.11
CA TRP A 106 -15.91 -2.85 1.14
C TRP A 106 -16.27 -3.40 2.53
N ALA A 107 -15.26 -3.80 3.27
CA ALA A 107 -15.36 -4.33 4.63
C ALA A 107 -14.38 -3.57 5.53
N GLY A 108 -14.75 -3.32 6.78
CA GLY A 108 -13.99 -2.48 7.69
C GLY A 108 -13.95 -3.02 9.12
N LYS A 109 -12.98 -2.52 9.88
CA LYS A 109 -12.88 -2.57 11.36
C LYS A 109 -12.29 -1.24 11.80
N ASN A 110 -13.04 -0.41 12.52
CA ASN A 110 -12.66 0.98 12.83
C ASN A 110 -12.11 1.74 11.60
N HIS A 111 -12.72 1.52 10.44
CA HIS A 111 -12.10 1.80 9.14
C HIS A 111 -11.94 3.29 8.82
N LEU A 112 -12.72 4.17 9.46
CA LEU A 112 -12.63 5.64 9.36
C LEU A 112 -11.89 6.27 10.54
N GLU A 113 -11.46 5.50 11.54
CA GLU A 113 -10.76 6.02 12.71
C GLU A 113 -9.43 6.67 12.29
N LYS A 114 -9.18 7.87 12.82
CA LYS A 114 -7.97 8.63 12.49
C LYS A 114 -6.80 8.14 13.32
N ALA A 115 -5.76 7.67 12.64
CA ALA A 115 -4.57 7.17 13.30
C ALA A 115 -3.29 7.51 12.51
N GLN A 116 -2.15 7.33 13.18
CA GLN A 116 -0.86 7.37 12.54
C GLN A 116 -0.64 6.09 11.74
N PHE A 117 -0.63 6.20 10.41
CA PHE A 117 -0.31 5.09 9.51
C PHE A 117 1.16 5.09 9.03
N TRP A 118 2.03 5.81 9.74
CA TRP A 118 3.48 5.84 9.52
C TRP A 118 3.85 6.00 8.03
N SER A 119 4.85 5.23 7.58
CA SER A 119 5.38 5.21 6.22
C SER A 119 4.37 4.75 5.16
N SER A 120 3.25 4.13 5.54
CA SER A 120 2.22 3.72 4.58
C SER A 120 1.59 4.92 3.84
N THR A 121 1.74 6.12 4.38
CA THR A 121 1.23 7.36 3.77
C THR A 121 2.21 8.02 2.78
N LYS A 122 3.46 7.55 2.66
CA LYS A 122 4.55 8.28 1.97
C LYS A 122 4.48 8.30 0.44
N ILE A 123 3.59 7.52 -0.16
CA ILE A 123 3.37 7.55 -1.61
C ILE A 123 2.39 8.67 -2.01
N ILE A 124 1.61 9.21 -1.06
CA ILE A 124 0.57 10.21 -1.33
C ILE A 124 1.14 11.48 -1.97
N PRO A 125 2.26 12.07 -1.49
CA PRO A 125 2.84 13.25 -2.14
C PRO A 125 3.29 12.98 -3.58
N ALA A 126 3.80 11.77 -3.88
CA ALA A 126 4.20 11.38 -5.23
C ALA A 126 3.00 11.35 -6.20
N LEU A 127 1.85 10.83 -5.74
CA LEU A 127 0.61 10.84 -6.52
C LEU A 127 0.08 12.26 -6.77
N ASN A 128 0.21 13.15 -5.78
CA ASN A 128 -0.15 14.54 -5.96
C ASN A 128 0.76 15.23 -7.00
N VAL A 129 2.07 14.96 -6.99
CA VAL A 129 3.00 15.44 -8.03
C VAL A 129 2.55 14.98 -9.42
N LEU A 130 2.19 13.69 -9.60
CA LEU A 130 1.67 13.21 -10.89
C LEU A 130 0.42 13.99 -11.33
N SER A 131 -0.54 14.21 -10.41
CA SER A 131 -1.77 14.96 -10.68
C SER A 131 -1.47 16.40 -11.13
N GLN A 132 -0.58 17.09 -10.41
CA GLN A 132 -0.22 18.47 -10.73
C GLN A 132 0.48 18.59 -12.08
N VAL A 133 1.50 17.77 -12.34
CA VAL A 133 2.28 17.86 -13.58
C VAL A 133 1.41 17.50 -14.77
N ASN A 134 0.65 16.41 -14.72
CA ASN A 134 -0.17 16.03 -15.87
C ASN A 134 -1.29 17.03 -16.16
N SER A 135 -1.74 17.79 -15.15
CA SER A 135 -2.71 18.87 -15.34
C SER A 135 -2.09 20.07 -16.07
N LYS A 136 -0.87 20.46 -15.69
CA LYS A 136 -0.17 21.66 -16.22
C LYS A 136 0.63 21.38 -17.50
N PHE A 137 1.20 20.19 -17.62
CA PHE A 137 2.15 19.76 -18.66
C PHE A 137 1.78 18.35 -19.19
N PRO A 138 0.59 18.17 -19.82
CA PRO A 138 0.10 16.86 -20.24
C PRO A 138 0.98 16.16 -21.31
N GLY A 139 1.87 16.90 -21.96
CA GLY A 139 2.83 16.37 -22.93
C GLY A 139 4.15 15.89 -22.32
N SER A 140 4.42 16.19 -21.05
CA SER A 140 5.67 15.78 -20.40
C SER A 140 5.61 14.30 -20.00
N ALA A 141 6.66 13.55 -20.36
CA ALA A 141 6.73 12.12 -20.13
C ALA A 141 7.45 11.83 -18.81
N VAL A 142 6.85 11.01 -17.93
CA VAL A 142 7.33 10.77 -16.55
C VAL A 142 8.75 10.19 -16.51
N GLU A 143 9.14 9.44 -17.54
CA GLU A 143 10.48 8.88 -17.72
C GLU A 143 11.57 9.96 -17.83
N ASN A 144 11.20 11.18 -18.25
CA ASN A 144 12.13 12.30 -18.38
C ASN A 144 12.24 13.14 -17.11
N TRP A 145 11.39 12.88 -16.10
CA TRP A 145 11.28 13.74 -14.93
C TRP A 145 12.46 13.51 -13.98
N ARG A 146 13.10 14.62 -13.60
CA ARG A 146 14.17 14.65 -12.61
C ARG A 146 13.84 15.65 -11.52
N ILE A 147 14.09 15.29 -10.28
CA ILE A 147 14.10 16.25 -9.17
C ILE A 147 15.55 16.67 -8.98
N GLN A 148 15.77 17.98 -8.83
CA GLN A 148 17.09 18.56 -8.70
C GLN A 148 17.10 19.72 -7.70
N ASN A 149 18.26 19.96 -7.10
CA ASN A 149 18.52 21.18 -6.34
C ASN A 149 18.95 22.28 -7.32
N PRO A 150 18.22 23.41 -7.42
CA PRO A 150 18.62 24.51 -8.30
C PRO A 150 19.94 25.19 -7.88
N GLU A 151 20.39 24.97 -6.63
CA GLU A 151 21.66 25.50 -6.11
C GLU A 151 22.82 24.50 -6.27
N ASP A 152 22.53 23.22 -6.52
CA ASP A 152 23.52 22.15 -6.74
C ASP A 152 22.99 21.11 -7.72
N GLU A 153 23.34 21.26 -9.01
CA GLU A 153 22.90 20.35 -10.07
C GLU A 153 23.40 18.90 -9.89
N LEU A 154 24.43 18.66 -9.06
CA LEU A 154 24.90 17.30 -8.75
C LEU A 154 23.90 16.56 -7.85
N GLN A 155 23.11 17.28 -7.07
CA GLN A 155 22.05 16.72 -6.25
C GLN A 155 20.77 16.56 -7.09
N SER A 156 20.71 15.47 -7.85
CA SER A 156 19.56 15.15 -8.71
C SER A 156 19.29 13.65 -8.84
N ALA A 157 18.01 13.27 -8.87
CA ALA A 157 17.57 11.90 -9.14
C ALA A 157 16.34 11.88 -10.05
N SER A 158 16.11 10.75 -10.74
CA SER A 158 14.88 10.56 -11.52
C SER A 158 13.68 10.39 -10.58
N PHE A 159 12.49 10.77 -11.04
CA PHE A 159 11.26 10.55 -10.27
C PHE A 159 11.04 9.06 -9.93
N GLU A 160 11.33 8.15 -10.87
CA GLU A 160 11.25 6.70 -10.66
C GLU A 160 12.19 6.22 -9.54
N ALA A 161 13.44 6.69 -9.51
CA ALA A 161 14.40 6.30 -8.47
C ALA A 161 13.99 6.80 -7.08
N ILE A 162 13.44 8.01 -6.99
CA ILE A 162 12.93 8.56 -5.71
C ILE A 162 11.76 7.75 -5.19
N VAL A 163 10.80 7.41 -6.07
CA VAL A 163 9.65 6.58 -5.71
C VAL A 163 10.09 5.19 -5.26
N GLU A 164 11.06 4.60 -5.96
CA GLU A 164 11.63 3.30 -5.60
C GLU A 164 12.26 3.35 -4.20
N ASP A 165 13.11 4.31 -3.92
CA ASP A 165 13.85 4.40 -2.65
C ASP A 165 12.94 4.74 -1.44
N ILE A 166 11.85 5.48 -1.68
CA ILE A 166 10.78 5.69 -0.68
C ILE A 166 10.16 4.35 -0.24
N VAL A 167 10.05 3.39 -1.15
CA VAL A 167 9.33 2.14 -0.93
C VAL A 167 10.27 1.00 -0.51
N SER A 168 11.41 0.82 -1.17
CA SER A 168 12.35 -0.28 -0.95
C SER A 168 13.21 -0.10 0.31
N TYR A 169 13.34 1.14 0.80
CA TYR A 169 14.19 1.50 1.94
C TYR A 169 15.69 1.19 1.73
N GLU A 170 16.13 1.04 0.47
CA GLU A 170 17.54 0.78 0.16
C GLU A 170 18.45 1.97 0.48
N LYS A 171 17.90 3.18 0.57
CA LYS A 171 18.60 4.45 0.83
C LYS A 171 19.69 4.74 -0.21
N GLN A 172 19.39 4.49 -1.48
CA GLN A 172 20.29 4.79 -2.59
C GLN A 172 20.45 6.31 -2.82
N ILE A 173 19.43 7.09 -2.46
CA ILE A 173 19.39 8.55 -2.57
C ILE A 173 19.40 9.18 -1.18
N ASP A 174 18.37 8.89 -0.37
CA ASP A 174 18.22 9.38 1.00
C ASP A 174 17.20 8.50 1.74
N SER A 175 16.85 8.83 2.98
CA SER A 175 15.82 8.14 3.73
C SER A 175 14.43 8.29 3.07
N SER A 176 13.60 7.27 3.22
CA SER A 176 12.19 7.31 2.81
C SER A 176 11.42 8.50 3.42
N ASN A 177 11.78 8.94 4.63
CA ASN A 177 11.20 10.14 5.24
C ASN A 177 11.60 11.41 4.48
N ALA A 178 12.90 11.63 4.29
CA ALA A 178 13.45 12.83 3.65
C ALA A 178 12.95 12.98 2.21
N LEU A 179 12.89 11.87 1.46
CA LEU A 179 12.38 11.86 0.09
C LEU A 179 10.88 12.18 0.03
N SER A 180 10.07 11.60 0.91
CA SER A 180 8.63 11.88 0.94
C SER A 180 8.33 13.29 1.46
N ALA A 181 9.11 13.78 2.43
CA ALA A 181 9.05 15.16 2.91
C ALA A 181 9.41 16.17 1.79
N MET A 182 10.41 15.86 0.97
CA MET A 182 10.74 16.63 -0.23
C MET A 182 9.59 16.67 -1.24
N LEU A 183 8.94 15.54 -1.51
CA LEU A 183 7.78 15.53 -2.41
C LEU A 183 6.61 16.38 -1.88
N LYS A 184 6.44 16.50 -0.56
CA LYS A 184 5.49 17.45 0.04
C LYS A 184 5.84 18.91 -0.23
N ARG A 185 7.05 19.26 -0.65
CA ARG A 185 7.45 20.64 -0.96
C ARG A 185 6.86 21.16 -2.28
N PHE A 186 6.28 20.32 -3.13
CA PHE A 186 5.65 20.74 -4.39
C PHE A 186 4.19 21.23 -4.24
N GLU A 187 3.63 21.25 -3.03
CA GLU A 187 2.30 21.78 -2.73
C GLU A 187 2.26 22.30 -1.29
N THR A 188 1.38 23.25 -0.99
CA THR A 188 1.20 23.67 0.41
C THR A 188 0.59 22.52 1.21
N ARG A 189 0.89 22.44 2.51
CA ARG A 189 0.43 21.32 3.35
C ARG A 189 -1.10 21.27 3.40
N GLU A 190 -1.73 22.44 3.49
CA GLU A 190 -3.19 22.59 3.45
C GLU A 190 -3.80 22.11 2.12
N LYS A 191 -3.20 22.47 0.98
CA LYS A 191 -3.71 22.04 -0.32
C LYS A 191 -3.50 20.55 -0.58
N LEU A 192 -2.37 19.99 -0.12
CA LEU A 192 -2.12 18.56 -0.21
C LEU A 192 -3.12 17.75 0.63
N GLU A 193 -3.41 18.19 1.86
CA GLU A 193 -4.46 17.62 2.69
C GLU A 193 -5.83 17.74 2.02
N LYS A 194 -6.17 18.92 1.50
CA LYS A 194 -7.47 19.13 0.84
C LYS A 194 -7.61 18.27 -0.42
N TRP A 195 -6.52 18.08 -1.16
CA TRP A 195 -6.48 17.16 -2.29
C TRP A 195 -6.75 15.72 -1.84
N LEU A 196 -6.12 15.26 -0.76
CA LEU A 196 -6.35 13.94 -0.20
C LEU A 196 -7.81 13.75 0.25
N GLN A 197 -8.35 14.70 1.02
CA GLN A 197 -9.77 14.70 1.42
C GLN A 197 -10.72 14.64 0.22
N THR A 198 -10.38 15.33 -0.87
CA THR A 198 -11.20 15.36 -2.09
C THR A 198 -11.19 14.03 -2.83
N ILE A 199 -10.06 13.31 -2.86
CA ILE A 199 -9.99 12.02 -3.57
C ILE A 199 -10.60 10.87 -2.76
N THR A 200 -10.53 10.92 -1.41
CA THR A 200 -11.09 9.87 -0.54
C THR A 200 -12.52 10.15 -0.09
N GLY A 201 -12.91 11.42 0.02
CA GLY A 201 -14.17 11.84 0.62
C GLY A 201 -14.14 11.93 2.16
N ASN A 202 -13.04 11.52 2.78
CA ASN A 202 -12.87 11.66 4.23
C ASN A 202 -12.33 13.06 4.55
N TYR A 203 -13.23 13.97 4.93
CA TYR A 203 -12.87 15.34 5.28
C TYR A 203 -12.34 15.51 6.71
N ASP A 204 -12.38 14.44 7.52
CA ASP A 204 -11.92 14.50 8.90
C ASP A 204 -10.41 14.25 9.04
N LEU A 205 -9.77 13.66 8.01
CA LEU A 205 -8.33 13.36 8.02
C LEU A 205 -7.44 14.60 8.14
N GLU A 206 -6.22 14.38 8.63
CA GLU A 206 -5.15 15.39 8.76
C GLU A 206 -3.87 14.90 8.07
N PHE A 207 -3.27 15.72 7.20
CA PHE A 207 -2.12 15.28 6.39
C PHE A 207 -1.05 16.36 6.19
N ARG A 208 -0.59 16.95 7.30
CA ARG A 208 0.33 18.09 7.33
C ARG A 208 1.69 17.77 7.94
N GLY A 209 1.95 16.52 8.34
CA GLY A 209 3.21 16.10 8.94
C GLY A 209 4.37 15.97 7.95
N ASN A 210 5.61 16.09 8.43
CA ASN A 210 6.86 16.02 7.66
C ASN A 210 7.62 14.69 7.84
N TYR A 211 7.00 13.66 8.41
CA TYR A 211 7.63 12.36 8.67
C TYR A 211 8.82 12.39 9.65
N GLY A 212 8.98 13.48 10.42
CA GLY A 212 10.00 13.58 11.47
C GLY A 212 11.43 13.83 10.97
N GLU A 213 11.61 14.19 9.70
CA GLU A 213 12.91 14.43 9.08
C GLU A 213 12.84 15.62 8.12
N ASP A 214 13.98 16.27 7.88
CA ASP A 214 14.09 17.34 6.90
C ASP A 214 14.03 16.76 5.46
N PRO A 215 13.48 17.50 4.48
CA PRO A 215 13.55 17.14 3.07
C PRO A 215 14.99 16.94 2.57
N TRP A 216 15.22 15.92 1.71
CA TRP A 216 16.51 15.72 1.03
C TRP A 216 16.97 16.99 0.28
N ILE A 217 16.03 17.64 -0.40
CA ILE A 217 16.20 18.97 -1.00
C ILE A 217 15.08 19.85 -0.45
N MET A 218 15.43 20.96 0.19
CA MET A 218 14.43 21.86 0.81
C MET A 218 13.62 22.65 -0.23
N ASN A 219 14.28 23.08 -1.30
CA ASN A 219 13.69 23.86 -2.39
C ASN A 219 13.83 23.15 -3.74
N PRO A 220 13.21 21.97 -3.93
CA PRO A 220 13.41 21.18 -5.14
C PRO A 220 12.76 21.84 -6.37
N GLU A 221 13.35 21.58 -7.53
CA GLU A 221 12.69 21.71 -8.82
C GLU A 221 12.43 20.34 -9.43
N LEU A 222 11.24 20.14 -9.99
CA LEU A 222 10.95 19.02 -10.87
C LEU A 222 11.10 19.48 -12.31
N VAL A 223 11.96 18.84 -13.09
CA VAL A 223 12.29 19.25 -14.46
C VAL A 223 12.05 18.12 -15.45
N ASP A 224 11.55 18.48 -16.64
CA ASP A 224 11.59 17.62 -17.82
C ASP A 224 13.00 17.69 -18.41
N SER A 225 13.80 16.64 -18.21
CA SER A 225 15.20 16.64 -18.63
C SER A 225 15.41 16.65 -20.15
N GLN A 226 14.40 16.26 -20.93
CA GLN A 226 14.42 16.28 -22.39
C GLN A 226 14.16 17.70 -22.92
N ASN A 227 13.14 18.37 -22.38
CA ASN A 227 12.73 19.70 -22.82
C ASN A 227 13.40 20.85 -22.06
N LYS A 228 14.14 20.52 -20.98
CA LYS A 228 14.74 21.48 -20.03
C LYS A 228 13.70 22.44 -19.41
N GLU A 229 12.46 21.98 -19.30
CA GLU A 229 11.36 22.75 -18.75
C GLU A 229 11.19 22.44 -17.26
N VAL A 230 11.05 23.49 -16.43
CA VAL A 230 10.74 23.33 -15.01
C VAL A 230 9.23 23.11 -14.87
N LEU A 231 8.86 21.89 -14.45
CA LEU A 231 7.47 21.44 -14.32
C LEU A 231 6.86 21.89 -12.99
N LEU A 232 7.58 21.76 -11.88
CA LEU A 232 7.13 22.21 -10.56
C LEU A 232 8.30 22.83 -9.79
N ARG A 233 7.97 23.75 -8.90
CA ARG A 233 8.90 24.41 -7.96
C ARG A 233 8.39 24.21 -6.54
N ALA A 234 9.32 24.21 -5.60
CA ALA A 234 8.97 24.22 -4.19
C ALA A 234 8.05 25.39 -3.82
N VAL A 235 7.09 25.14 -2.94
CA VAL A 235 6.26 26.18 -2.32
C VAL A 235 6.89 26.69 -1.03
N SER A 236 6.35 27.76 -0.45
CA SER A 236 6.77 28.24 0.87
C SER A 236 6.64 27.14 1.95
N ASP A 237 7.59 27.10 2.89
CA ASP A 237 7.48 26.20 4.03
C ASP A 237 6.50 26.75 5.07
N GLU A 238 5.53 25.92 5.41
CA GLU A 238 4.45 26.21 6.36
C GLU A 238 4.62 25.39 7.64
N ALA A 239 3.88 25.75 8.70
CA ALA A 239 3.88 24.96 9.92
C ALA A 239 3.47 23.50 9.66
N THR A 240 4.16 22.57 10.33
CA THR A 240 3.87 21.14 10.27
C THR A 240 2.70 20.78 11.19
N GLY A 241 1.98 19.73 10.84
CA GLY A 241 0.94 19.11 11.68
C GLY A 241 1.16 17.60 11.79
N GLU A 242 0.08 16.84 11.97
CA GLU A 242 0.13 15.38 12.00
C GLU A 242 -0.18 14.75 10.63
N ASN A 243 0.00 13.44 10.51
CA ASN A 243 -0.43 12.62 9.38
C ASN A 243 -1.44 11.56 9.89
N LEU A 244 -2.62 12.02 10.31
CA LEU A 244 -3.70 11.19 10.80
C LEU A 244 -4.67 10.86 9.65
N VAL A 245 -4.57 9.64 9.13
CA VAL A 245 -5.45 9.11 8.08
C VAL A 245 -6.17 7.87 8.60
N SER A 246 -7.10 7.34 7.83
CA SER A 246 -7.82 6.11 8.17
C SER A 246 -7.36 4.90 7.32
N ALA A 247 -7.71 3.69 7.76
CA ALA A 247 -7.47 2.48 6.97
C ALA A 247 -8.24 2.53 5.64
N TYR A 248 -9.42 3.16 5.63
CA TYR A 248 -10.19 3.43 4.41
C TYR A 248 -9.41 4.31 3.43
N ASP A 249 -8.82 5.43 3.88
CA ASP A 249 -8.11 6.36 2.99
C ASP A 249 -6.99 5.66 2.23
N LEU A 250 -6.19 4.84 2.91
CA LEU A 250 -5.09 4.09 2.30
C LEU A 250 -5.57 2.95 1.42
N THR A 251 -6.64 2.24 1.82
CA THR A 251 -7.25 1.20 1.00
C THR A 251 -7.82 1.79 -0.29
N ARG A 252 -8.43 2.98 -0.20
CA ARG A 252 -8.91 3.76 -1.33
C ARG A 252 -7.75 4.18 -2.24
N ILE A 253 -6.66 4.68 -1.70
CA ILE A 253 -5.47 5.07 -2.49
C ILE A 253 -4.89 3.88 -3.24
N ILE A 254 -4.63 2.75 -2.57
CA ILE A 254 -3.97 1.60 -3.21
C ILE A 254 -4.88 0.91 -4.22
N SER A 255 -6.20 0.85 -3.98
CA SER A 255 -7.18 0.38 -4.96
C SER A 255 -7.27 1.30 -6.18
N MET A 256 -7.26 2.63 -5.98
CA MET A 256 -7.18 3.57 -7.10
C MET A 256 -5.90 3.36 -7.92
N ILE A 257 -4.74 3.08 -7.31
CA ILE A 257 -3.50 2.80 -8.04
C ILE A 257 -3.64 1.52 -8.88
N GLY A 258 -3.98 0.39 -8.24
CA GLY A 258 -4.00 -0.89 -8.93
C GLY A 258 -5.09 -0.99 -9.99
N TRP A 259 -6.23 -0.34 -9.77
CA TRP A 259 -7.35 -0.41 -10.69
C TRP A 259 -7.48 0.78 -11.63
N HIS A 260 -6.59 1.77 -11.56
CA HIS A 260 -6.68 3.05 -12.30
C HIS A 260 -7.09 2.89 -13.77
N TYR A 261 -6.50 1.91 -14.47
CA TYR A 261 -6.78 1.64 -15.90
C TYR A 261 -8.25 1.31 -16.20
N HIS A 262 -8.97 0.74 -15.22
CA HIS A 262 -10.36 0.31 -15.36
C HIS A 262 -11.37 1.26 -14.73
N LEU A 263 -10.90 2.28 -14.02
CA LEU A 263 -11.76 3.26 -13.38
C LEU A 263 -12.28 4.25 -14.42
N GLU A 264 -13.55 4.65 -14.24
CA GLU A 264 -14.11 5.79 -14.95
C GLU A 264 -13.42 7.09 -14.51
N SER A 265 -13.45 8.12 -15.36
CA SER A 265 -12.70 9.36 -15.12
C SER A 265 -13.07 10.07 -13.82
N ASP A 266 -14.31 9.90 -13.34
CA ASP A 266 -14.81 10.48 -12.08
C ASP A 266 -14.46 9.64 -10.83
N ALA A 267 -13.73 8.54 -11.00
CA ALA A 267 -13.18 7.70 -9.95
C ALA A 267 -11.65 7.54 -10.02
N GLN A 268 -11.01 8.00 -11.09
CA GLN A 268 -9.56 8.02 -11.27
C GLN A 268 -8.90 9.14 -10.47
N PHE A 269 -7.60 8.99 -10.14
CA PHE A 269 -6.83 10.13 -9.64
C PHE A 269 -6.90 11.30 -10.63
N PRO A 270 -7.19 12.54 -10.17
CA PRO A 270 -7.34 13.69 -11.06
C PRO A 270 -6.11 13.89 -11.95
N HIS A 271 -6.33 13.93 -13.28
CA HIS A 271 -5.29 14.15 -14.30
C HIS A 271 -4.19 13.08 -14.39
N VAL A 272 -4.21 12.03 -13.56
CA VAL A 272 -3.22 10.96 -13.65
C VAL A 272 -3.57 10.06 -14.83
N ASN A 273 -2.61 9.81 -15.71
CA ASN A 273 -2.77 8.84 -16.79
C ASN A 273 -2.00 7.55 -16.48
N TRP A 274 -2.33 6.49 -17.21
CA TRP A 274 -1.74 5.17 -16.97
C TRP A 274 -0.23 5.13 -17.13
N LYS A 275 0.36 5.91 -18.04
CA LYS A 275 1.82 5.94 -18.25
C LYS A 275 2.52 6.61 -17.06
N SER A 276 2.01 7.77 -16.62
CA SER A 276 2.58 8.49 -15.46
C SER A 276 2.53 7.70 -14.16
N LEU A 277 1.60 6.74 -14.03
CA LEU A 277 1.44 5.93 -12.82
C LEU A 277 2.42 4.74 -12.76
N GLN A 278 3.06 4.36 -13.87
CA GLN A 278 3.91 3.16 -13.91
C GLN A 278 5.09 3.18 -12.93
N PRO A 279 5.82 4.29 -12.72
CA PRO A 279 6.88 4.35 -11.71
C PRO A 279 6.37 4.04 -10.30
N ILE A 280 5.17 4.53 -9.94
CA ILE A 280 4.52 4.23 -8.65
C ILE A 280 4.19 2.75 -8.53
N ILE A 281 3.61 2.16 -9.58
CA ILE A 281 3.26 0.72 -9.60
C ILE A 281 4.51 -0.15 -9.44
N LYS A 282 5.60 0.16 -10.16
CA LYS A 282 6.86 -0.58 -10.04
C LYS A 282 7.48 -0.42 -8.64
N GLY A 283 7.54 0.82 -8.14
CA GLY A 283 8.08 1.12 -6.81
C GLY A 283 7.34 0.37 -5.70
N LEU A 284 6.00 0.40 -5.71
CA LEU A 284 5.16 -0.36 -4.75
C LEU A 284 5.36 -1.88 -4.85
N GLY A 285 5.84 -2.40 -5.97
CA GLY A 285 6.23 -3.81 -6.10
C GLY A 285 7.49 -4.19 -5.31
N LYS A 286 8.31 -3.21 -4.91
CA LYS A 286 9.63 -3.39 -4.29
C LYS A 286 9.67 -3.18 -2.76
N ASP A 287 8.54 -2.98 -2.10
CA ASP A 287 8.46 -2.80 -0.64
C ASP A 287 9.14 -3.96 0.11
N THR A 288 9.64 -3.78 1.33
CA THR A 288 10.35 -4.89 2.01
C THR A 288 9.39 -5.90 2.64
N ALA A 289 8.18 -5.50 3.02
CA ALA A 289 7.22 -6.41 3.65
C ALA A 289 6.65 -7.41 2.65
N ARG A 290 6.78 -8.70 2.99
CA ARG A 290 6.34 -9.82 2.14
C ARG A 290 5.21 -10.62 2.78
N PHE A 291 4.30 -9.98 3.52
CA PHE A 291 3.16 -10.64 4.16
C PHE A 291 2.26 -11.39 3.17
N VAL A 292 2.07 -10.84 1.96
CA VAL A 292 1.29 -11.50 0.91
C VAL A 292 2.00 -12.75 0.37
N ASP A 293 3.31 -12.73 0.23
CA ASP A 293 4.08 -13.90 -0.21
C ASP A 293 3.95 -15.03 0.83
N VAL A 294 4.09 -14.69 2.11
CA VAL A 294 3.91 -15.60 3.25
C VAL A 294 2.50 -16.18 3.25
N ALA A 295 1.48 -15.34 3.04
CA ALA A 295 0.09 -15.80 2.95
C ALA A 295 -0.12 -16.79 1.79
N LEU A 296 0.41 -16.50 0.60
CA LEU A 296 0.31 -17.37 -0.56
C LEU A 296 1.05 -18.70 -0.33
N GLU A 297 2.21 -18.69 0.33
CA GLU A 297 2.92 -19.90 0.78
C GLU A 297 2.05 -20.72 1.76
N MET A 298 1.51 -20.07 2.79
CA MET A 298 0.68 -20.70 3.82
C MET A 298 -0.60 -21.32 3.26
N LEU A 299 -1.19 -20.70 2.25
CA LEU A 299 -2.36 -21.21 1.51
C LEU A 299 -1.98 -22.26 0.45
N GLY A 300 -0.69 -22.52 0.25
CA GLY A 300 -0.17 -23.47 -0.74
C GLY A 300 -0.40 -23.04 -2.18
N LEU A 301 -0.36 -21.73 -2.44
CA LEU A 301 -0.63 -21.06 -3.71
C LEU A 301 0.59 -20.44 -4.39
N GLU A 302 1.71 -20.27 -3.68
CA GLU A 302 2.96 -19.66 -4.15
C GLU A 302 3.34 -19.98 -5.61
N ASN A 303 3.29 -21.26 -5.98
CA ASN A 303 3.74 -21.77 -7.29
C ASN A 303 2.58 -22.15 -8.22
N LYS A 304 1.37 -21.67 -7.94
CA LYS A 304 0.15 -22.08 -8.66
C LYS A 304 -0.57 -20.91 -9.32
N ILE A 305 -0.50 -19.73 -8.72
CA ILE A 305 -1.18 -18.55 -9.24
C ILE A 305 -0.53 -18.09 -10.54
N ARG A 306 -1.28 -17.33 -11.35
CA ARG A 306 -0.76 -16.73 -12.58
C ARG A 306 -0.93 -15.22 -12.55
N PHE A 307 0.00 -14.53 -13.18
CA PHE A 307 -0.01 -13.06 -13.32
C PHE A 307 -0.13 -12.34 -11.97
N PRO A 308 0.74 -12.66 -10.99
CA PRO A 308 0.68 -12.02 -9.68
C PRO A 308 1.02 -10.54 -9.80
N VAL A 309 0.30 -9.73 -9.03
CA VAL A 309 0.58 -8.34 -8.76
C VAL A 309 0.47 -8.16 -7.26
N ILE A 310 1.54 -7.67 -6.64
CA ILE A 310 1.60 -7.35 -5.22
C ILE A 310 2.18 -5.95 -5.12
N LEU A 311 1.33 -4.97 -4.84
CA LEU A 311 1.72 -3.60 -4.55
C LEU A 311 1.60 -3.42 -3.04
N SER A 312 2.63 -2.93 -2.35
CA SER A 312 2.50 -2.63 -0.93
C SER A 312 3.32 -1.45 -0.48
N LYS A 313 2.96 -0.94 0.70
CA LYS A 313 3.78 -0.03 1.49
C LYS A 313 3.56 -0.37 2.96
N LEU A 314 4.65 -0.66 3.66
CA LEU A 314 4.64 -0.83 5.11
C LEU A 314 4.99 0.47 5.84
N GLY A 315 4.62 0.54 7.12
CA GLY A 315 5.22 1.41 8.14
C GLY A 315 5.32 0.67 9.47
N HIS A 316 6.45 0.76 10.15
CA HIS A 316 6.70 0.07 11.41
C HIS A 316 7.51 0.96 12.35
N GLY A 317 7.22 0.91 13.64
CA GLY A 317 8.06 1.54 14.65
C GLY A 317 7.37 1.71 16.00
N PRO A 318 8.17 1.94 17.06
CA PRO A 318 7.66 2.22 18.39
C PRO A 318 7.15 3.67 18.49
N SER A 319 6.13 3.89 19.30
CA SER A 319 5.65 5.22 19.67
C SER A 319 5.85 5.45 21.16
N SER A 320 6.85 6.24 21.54
CA SER A 320 7.07 6.61 22.94
C SER A 320 5.90 7.40 23.54
N LYS A 321 5.17 8.16 22.71
CA LYS A 321 3.97 8.91 23.14
C LYS A 321 2.81 7.98 23.51
N ARG A 322 2.65 6.86 22.80
CA ARG A 322 1.55 5.91 22.98
C ARG A 322 1.95 4.66 23.77
N GLN A 323 3.25 4.47 24.01
CA GLN A 323 3.83 3.28 24.64
C GLN A 323 3.42 2.00 23.89
N THR A 324 3.56 2.01 22.56
CA THR A 324 3.15 0.91 21.68
C THR A 324 4.16 0.65 20.58
N ILE A 325 4.23 -0.59 20.09
CA ILE A 325 4.82 -0.94 18.79
C ILE A 325 3.69 -1.01 17.78
N GLU A 326 3.90 -0.44 16.60
CA GLU A 326 2.88 -0.35 15.57
C GLU A 326 3.41 -0.84 14.24
N THR A 327 2.56 -1.58 13.52
CA THR A 327 2.82 -2.00 12.15
C THR A 327 1.62 -1.66 11.30
N THR A 328 1.86 -1.03 10.16
CA THR A 328 0.87 -0.65 9.18
C THR A 328 1.23 -1.29 7.86
N TYR A 329 0.25 -1.83 7.17
CA TYR A 329 0.45 -2.50 5.91
C TYR A 329 -0.69 -2.16 4.95
N MET A 330 -0.37 -1.42 3.90
CA MET A 330 -1.26 -1.13 2.78
C MET A 330 -0.84 -2.03 1.62
N ALA A 331 -1.77 -2.76 1.01
CA ALA A 331 -1.47 -3.63 -0.11
C ALA A 331 -2.62 -3.73 -1.13
N LEU A 332 -2.26 -3.97 -2.40
CA LEU A 332 -3.15 -4.49 -3.42
C LEU A 332 -2.55 -5.78 -3.98
N VAL A 333 -3.37 -6.82 -4.01
CA VAL A 333 -3.03 -8.15 -4.48
C VAL A 333 -3.97 -8.52 -5.62
N GLN A 334 -3.40 -8.91 -6.76
CA GLN A 334 -4.17 -9.44 -7.89
C GLN A 334 -3.49 -10.66 -8.48
N PHE A 335 -4.24 -11.72 -8.75
CA PHE A 335 -3.74 -12.90 -9.44
C PHE A 335 -4.87 -13.76 -10.00
N VAL A 336 -4.54 -14.63 -10.96
CA VAL A 336 -5.46 -15.66 -11.45
C VAL A 336 -5.31 -16.92 -10.61
N ASP A 337 -6.37 -17.25 -9.88
CA ASP A 337 -6.56 -18.43 -9.05
C ASP A 337 -7.02 -19.64 -9.90
N PRO A 338 -6.22 -20.71 -9.97
CA PRO A 338 -6.59 -21.91 -10.73
C PRO A 338 -7.50 -22.87 -9.96
N LEU A 339 -7.70 -22.72 -8.64
CA LEU A 339 -8.40 -23.69 -7.80
C LEU A 339 -9.82 -24.03 -8.28
N PRO A 340 -10.64 -23.07 -8.77
CA PRO A 340 -11.98 -23.40 -9.26
C PRO A 340 -11.99 -24.43 -10.40
N LYS A 341 -10.88 -24.58 -11.15
CA LYS A 341 -10.75 -25.61 -12.21
C LYS A 341 -10.86 -27.03 -11.71
N LEU A 342 -10.56 -27.27 -10.44
CA LEU A 342 -10.62 -28.61 -9.84
C LEU A 342 -12.04 -29.09 -9.62
N THR A 343 -12.99 -28.16 -9.50
CA THR A 343 -14.42 -28.42 -9.33
C THR A 343 -15.20 -28.18 -10.62
N GLY A 344 -14.51 -28.06 -11.75
CA GLY A 344 -15.13 -27.86 -13.08
C GLY A 344 -15.42 -26.40 -13.45
N ASN A 345 -15.05 -25.43 -12.60
CA ASN A 345 -15.25 -24.00 -12.88
C ASN A 345 -14.06 -23.37 -13.62
N SER A 346 -14.24 -22.21 -14.24
CA SER A 346 -13.13 -21.45 -14.82
C SER A 346 -12.21 -20.88 -13.73
N ALA A 347 -10.91 -20.74 -14.02
CA ALA A 347 -10.01 -19.97 -13.15
C ALA A 347 -10.58 -18.57 -12.90
N LYS A 348 -10.39 -18.04 -11.69
CA LYS A 348 -10.96 -16.77 -11.25
C LYS A 348 -9.84 -15.75 -11.04
N LEU A 349 -10.01 -14.51 -11.50
CA LEU A 349 -9.14 -13.42 -11.08
C LEU A 349 -9.55 -13.03 -9.65
N ARG A 350 -8.60 -13.07 -8.73
CA ARG A 350 -8.73 -12.51 -7.38
C ARG A 350 -8.09 -11.13 -7.41
N SER A 351 -8.77 -10.12 -6.89
CA SER A 351 -8.23 -8.78 -6.73
C SER A 351 -8.73 -8.18 -5.43
N VAL A 352 -7.82 -7.76 -4.56
CA VAL A 352 -8.14 -7.22 -3.25
C VAL A 352 -7.15 -6.12 -2.89
N ALA A 353 -7.66 -4.99 -2.42
CA ALA A 353 -6.92 -3.96 -1.71
C ALA A 353 -7.20 -4.09 -0.21
N MET A 354 -6.20 -3.84 0.63
CA MET A 354 -6.34 -3.87 2.08
C MET A 354 -5.40 -2.88 2.74
N THR A 355 -5.81 -2.37 3.90
CA THR A 355 -4.93 -1.68 4.85
C THR A 355 -5.21 -2.22 6.24
N LEU A 356 -4.15 -2.54 6.98
CA LEU A 356 -4.20 -2.99 8.36
C LEU A 356 -3.27 -2.11 9.21
N ARG A 357 -3.69 -1.81 10.44
CA ARG A 357 -2.84 -1.27 11.51
C ARG A 357 -2.92 -2.17 12.73
N GLY A 358 -1.81 -2.85 13.00
CA GLY A 358 -1.59 -3.63 14.20
C GLY A 358 -0.89 -2.80 15.28
N VAL A 359 -1.32 -2.96 16.53
CA VAL A 359 -0.81 -2.21 17.68
C VAL A 359 -0.68 -3.13 18.88
N ILE A 360 0.52 -3.17 19.47
CA ILE A 360 0.79 -3.89 20.72
C ILE A 360 1.36 -2.89 21.75
N PRO A 361 0.85 -2.87 23.01
CA PRO A 361 1.48 -2.12 24.10
C PRO A 361 2.90 -2.62 24.37
N ILE A 362 3.83 -1.69 24.55
CA ILE A 362 5.22 -1.98 24.94
C ILE A 362 5.30 -1.83 26.47
N GLN A 363 5.86 -2.84 27.14
CA GLN A 363 6.12 -2.77 28.58
C GLN A 363 7.46 -2.08 28.89
N ASP A 364 8.47 -2.31 28.05
CA ASP A 364 9.81 -1.74 28.17
C ASP A 364 10.27 -1.16 26.82
N MET A 365 10.38 0.17 26.76
CA MET A 365 10.81 0.88 25.55
C MET A 365 12.29 0.66 25.20
N GLU A 366 13.08 0.10 26.12
CA GLU A 366 14.48 -0.26 25.86
C GLU A 366 14.60 -1.68 25.28
N ASN A 367 13.61 -2.55 25.51
CA ASN A 367 13.58 -3.92 25.01
C ASN A 367 12.15 -4.36 24.68
N PHE A 368 11.82 -4.32 23.38
CA PHE A 368 10.50 -4.65 22.84
C PHE A 368 10.60 -5.64 21.67
N ASP A 369 11.61 -6.52 21.71
CA ASP A 369 11.83 -7.56 20.70
C ASP A 369 10.64 -8.51 20.60
N ASP A 370 10.18 -9.02 21.75
CA ASP A 370 9.06 -9.96 21.81
C ASP A 370 7.77 -9.36 21.24
N GLU A 371 7.45 -8.11 21.60
CA GLU A 371 6.29 -7.39 21.07
C GLU A 371 6.40 -7.17 19.55
N SER A 372 7.59 -6.86 19.05
CA SER A 372 7.83 -6.63 17.61
C SER A 372 7.70 -7.91 16.80
N ILE A 373 8.30 -9.00 17.27
CA ILE A 373 8.22 -10.33 16.64
C ILE A 373 6.76 -10.82 16.65
N ARG A 374 6.07 -10.65 17.79
CA ARG A 374 4.65 -11.01 17.92
C ARG A 374 3.79 -10.21 16.94
N LEU A 375 4.04 -8.91 16.79
CA LEU A 375 3.29 -8.07 15.86
C LEU A 375 3.54 -8.47 14.40
N ASP A 376 4.79 -8.76 14.03
CA ASP A 376 5.15 -9.20 12.67
C ASP A 376 4.44 -10.50 12.28
N ALA A 377 4.52 -11.51 13.16
CA ALA A 377 3.83 -12.78 12.96
C ALA A 377 2.30 -12.61 12.94
N ARG A 378 1.76 -11.70 13.76
CA ARG A 378 0.34 -11.38 13.77
C ARG A 378 -0.08 -10.78 12.43
N MET A 379 0.59 -9.74 11.95
CA MET A 379 0.27 -9.12 10.65
C MET A 379 0.30 -10.15 9.51
N ALA A 380 1.29 -11.03 9.48
CA ALA A 380 1.38 -12.12 8.50
C ALA A 380 0.18 -13.11 8.59
N ALA A 381 -0.24 -13.47 9.81
CA ALA A 381 -1.38 -14.35 10.02
C ALA A 381 -2.71 -13.72 9.57
N GLU A 382 -2.93 -12.45 9.89
CA GLU A 382 -4.16 -11.73 9.55
C GLU A 382 -4.28 -11.49 8.03
N VAL A 383 -3.17 -11.16 7.36
CA VAL A 383 -3.12 -11.09 5.88
C VAL A 383 -3.41 -12.47 5.26
N THR A 384 -2.92 -13.55 5.88
CA THR A 384 -3.22 -14.91 5.45
C THR A 384 -4.71 -15.23 5.55
N GLU A 385 -5.37 -14.86 6.66
CA GLU A 385 -6.80 -15.09 6.87
C GLU A 385 -7.66 -14.26 5.91
N ILE A 386 -7.32 -12.99 5.66
CA ILE A 386 -8.00 -12.17 4.65
C ILE A 386 -7.92 -12.84 3.28
N LEU A 387 -6.73 -13.24 2.84
CA LEU A 387 -6.56 -13.88 1.54
C LEU A 387 -7.27 -15.23 1.46
N ARG A 388 -7.25 -16.02 2.54
CA ARG A 388 -8.01 -17.27 2.65
C ARG A 388 -9.48 -17.02 2.33
N ARG A 389 -10.11 -16.04 3.00
CA ARG A 389 -11.52 -15.70 2.81
C ARG A 389 -11.83 -15.11 1.44
N VAL A 390 -10.90 -14.35 0.84
CA VAL A 390 -11.04 -13.90 -0.57
C VAL A 390 -11.05 -15.08 -1.54
N ILE A 391 -10.25 -16.11 -1.28
CA ILE A 391 -10.15 -17.29 -2.13
C ILE A 391 -11.34 -18.23 -1.93
N THR A 392 -11.79 -18.41 -0.68
CA THR A 392 -12.96 -19.23 -0.34
C THR A 392 -14.29 -18.51 -0.54
N GLU A 393 -14.26 -17.21 -0.85
CA GLU A 393 -15.44 -16.36 -1.10
C GLU A 393 -16.29 -16.11 0.17
N GLU A 394 -15.74 -16.38 1.36
CA GLU A 394 -16.42 -16.13 2.65
C GLU A 394 -16.66 -14.64 2.94
N LEU A 395 -15.86 -13.74 2.36
CA LEU A 395 -16.11 -12.29 2.46
C LEU A 395 -17.25 -11.82 1.54
N ASP A 396 -17.68 -12.65 0.59
CA ASP A 396 -18.79 -12.33 -0.31
C ASP A 396 -20.15 -12.59 0.37
N GLU A 397 -20.20 -13.52 1.33
CA GLU A 397 -21.44 -13.99 1.96
C GLU A 397 -21.95 -13.08 3.08
N VAL A 398 -21.16 -12.07 3.47
CA VAL A 398 -21.48 -11.12 4.54
C VAL A 398 -22.27 -9.89 4.01
N ALA A 399 -22.35 -9.69 2.68
CA ALA A 399 -22.90 -8.49 2.04
C ALA A 399 -24.32 -8.61 1.45
#